data_AF-A0A7S2J737-F1
#
_entry.id   AF-A0A7S2J737-F1
#
_cell.length_a   1.000
_cell.length_b   1.000
_cell.length_c   1.000
_cell.angle_alpha   90.00
_cell.angle_beta   90.00
_cell.angle_gamma   90.00
#
_symmetry.space_group_name_H-M   'P 1'
#
loop_
_entity.id
_entity.type
_entity.pdbx_description
1 polymer ?
#
loop_
_entity_poly.entity_id
_entity_poly.type
_entity_poly.pdbx_seq_one_letter_code
_entity_poly.pdbx_strand_id
1 'polypeptide(L)'
;GGFTPVQSCLPVQCGKCPDGGEHHAVSRTKGGRVYEDQCSYKCNKGYTLDAKSTGPATFKTSCLDNGTFSQSPSCVPVVCGGPPNVDNAKMEGKTRSLVYSEVVKYKCLKGYTVTGKAGAIAEFEQKCLATGTFSPPQQ
;
A
#
# COMPACT_ATOMS: atom_id res chain seq x y z
N GLY A 1 4.79 53.08 36.24
CA GLY A 1 3.88 51.92 36.12
C GLY A 1 4.63 50.82 35.41
N GLY A 2 4.87 49.69 36.07
CA GLY A 2 5.48 48.52 35.44
C GLY A 2 4.38 47.68 34.80
N PHE A 3 4.48 47.44 33.49
CA PHE A 3 3.64 46.45 32.83
C PHE A 3 4.17 45.07 33.19
N THR A 4 3.42 44.30 33.98
CA THR A 4 3.67 42.87 34.15
C THR A 4 3.27 42.16 32.85
N PRO A 5 4.15 41.32 32.27
CA PRO A 5 3.78 40.54 31.10
C PRO A 5 2.67 39.57 31.48
N VAL A 6 1.54 39.66 30.79
CA VAL A 6 0.43 38.70 30.90
C VAL A 6 0.95 37.33 30.45
N GLN A 7 0.75 36.28 31.26
CA GLN A 7 1.04 34.92 30.84
C GLN A 7 0.06 34.48 29.76
N SER A 8 0.57 34.05 28.61
CA SER A 8 -0.21 33.51 27.52
C SER A 8 -0.25 31.97 27.58
N CYS A 9 -1.42 31.40 27.35
CA CYS A 9 -1.59 29.97 27.18
C CYS A 9 -1.25 29.58 25.74
N LEU A 10 -0.33 28.64 25.56
CA LEU A 10 0.09 28.13 24.25
C LEU A 10 -0.45 26.72 24.02
N PRO A 11 -0.72 26.32 22.76
CA PRO A 11 -1.21 24.99 22.46
C PRO A 11 -0.12 23.92 22.69
N VAL A 12 -0.55 22.72 23.05
CA VAL A 12 0.34 21.56 23.26
C VAL A 12 1.06 21.21 21.94
N GLN A 13 2.35 20.88 22.02
CA GLN A 13 3.17 20.58 20.86
C GLN A 13 3.35 19.07 20.66
N CYS A 14 2.95 18.54 19.49
CA CYS A 14 3.26 17.16 19.10
C CYS A 14 4.57 17.05 18.30
N GLY A 15 4.99 18.13 17.64
CA GLY A 15 6.18 18.12 16.79
C GLY A 15 5.88 17.67 15.36
N LYS A 16 6.87 17.08 14.68
CA LYS A 16 6.74 16.70 13.25
C LYS A 16 5.80 15.51 13.10
N CYS A 17 5.04 15.49 12.01
CA CYS A 17 4.27 14.33 11.61
C CYS A 17 5.19 13.09 11.47
N PRO A 18 4.81 11.93 12.03
CA PRO A 18 5.45 10.67 11.73
C PRO A 18 5.57 10.43 10.22
N ASP A 19 6.60 9.71 9.78
CA ASP A 19 6.79 9.48 8.34
C ASP A 19 5.76 8.51 7.75
N GLY A 20 5.11 7.69 8.59
CA GLY A 20 4.08 6.73 8.18
C GLY A 20 4.62 5.38 7.70
N GLY A 21 5.93 5.14 7.80
CA GLY A 21 6.61 3.96 7.26
C GLY A 21 6.04 2.62 7.72
N GLU A 22 5.79 2.45 9.01
CA GLU A 22 5.19 1.23 9.58
C GLU A 22 3.73 1.01 9.15
N HIS A 23 3.06 2.08 8.69
CA HIS A 23 1.69 2.03 8.17
C HIS A 23 1.65 1.91 6.64
N HIS A 24 2.79 1.64 5.98
CA HIS A 24 2.93 1.64 4.52
C HIS A 24 2.38 2.91 3.88
N ALA A 25 2.65 4.05 4.50
CA ALA A 25 2.20 5.36 4.06
C ALA A 25 3.34 6.38 4.11
N VAL A 26 3.10 7.53 3.48
CA VAL A 26 3.98 8.70 3.53
C VAL A 26 3.19 9.91 4.00
N SER A 27 3.78 10.67 4.92
CA SER A 27 3.25 11.98 5.30
C SER A 27 3.30 12.93 4.09
N ARG A 28 2.17 13.59 3.82
CA ARG A 28 2.07 14.69 2.84
C ARG A 28 2.24 16.06 3.49
N THR A 29 2.36 16.08 4.81
CA THR A 29 2.36 17.30 5.61
C THR A 29 3.76 17.59 6.11
N LYS A 30 4.19 18.85 6.00
CA LYS A 30 5.50 19.32 6.48
C LYS A 30 5.32 20.21 7.72
N GLY A 31 6.35 20.25 8.56
CA GLY A 31 6.40 21.13 9.73
C GLY A 31 5.87 20.49 11.00
N GLY A 32 5.95 21.27 12.09
CA GLY A 32 5.45 20.88 13.39
C GLY A 32 3.93 20.96 13.48
N ARG A 33 3.38 20.28 14.48
CA ARG A 33 1.95 20.21 14.80
C ARG A 33 1.74 20.56 16.25
N VAL A 34 0.72 21.36 16.49
CA VAL A 34 0.19 21.67 17.82
C VAL A 34 -1.23 21.11 17.95
N TYR A 35 -1.78 21.14 19.16
CA TYR A 35 -3.11 20.64 19.47
C TYR A 35 -4.16 21.03 18.40
N GLU A 36 -4.99 20.07 18.01
CA GLU A 36 -5.98 20.13 16.91
C GLU A 36 -5.42 20.14 15.48
N ASP A 37 -4.12 20.39 15.27
CA ASP A 37 -3.55 20.26 13.93
C ASP A 37 -3.58 18.81 13.43
N GLN A 38 -3.61 18.66 12.10
CA GLN A 38 -3.65 17.36 11.44
C GLN A 38 -2.42 17.09 10.57
N CYS A 39 -1.99 15.84 10.58
CA CYS A 39 -1.09 15.25 9.60
C CYS A 39 -1.89 14.46 8.58
N SER A 40 -1.65 14.70 7.29
CA SER A 40 -2.30 13.95 6.20
C SER A 40 -1.32 12.96 5.60
N TYR A 41 -1.79 11.74 5.38
CA TYR A 41 -0.99 10.63 4.84
C TYR A 41 -1.56 10.11 3.54
N LYS A 42 -0.68 9.52 2.74
CA LYS A 42 -1.07 8.72 1.58
C LYS A 42 -0.41 7.35 1.63
N CYS A 43 -1.19 6.32 1.41
CA CYS A 43 -0.69 4.96 1.26
C CYS A 43 0.31 4.85 0.11
N ASN A 44 1.28 3.97 0.28
CA ASN A 44 2.26 3.63 -0.75
C ASN A 44 1.58 3.01 -1.97
N LYS A 45 2.28 3.02 -3.11
CA LYS A 45 1.77 2.42 -4.35
C LYS A 45 1.39 0.96 -4.12
N GLY A 46 0.17 0.58 -4.48
CA GLY A 46 -0.35 -0.77 -4.31
C GLY A 46 -0.83 -1.11 -2.90
N TYR A 47 -1.01 -0.10 -2.05
CA TYR A 47 -1.62 -0.22 -0.73
C TYR A 47 -2.84 0.71 -0.60
N THR A 48 -3.87 0.26 0.09
CA THR A 48 -5.09 1.02 0.41
C THR A 48 -5.57 0.68 1.81
N LEU A 49 -6.57 1.41 2.33
CA LEU A 49 -7.10 1.19 3.69
C LEU A 49 -8.01 -0.04 3.78
N ASP A 50 -8.51 -0.54 2.66
CA ASP A 50 -9.48 -1.64 2.58
C ASP A 50 -9.04 -2.78 1.65
N ALA A 51 -7.77 -2.78 1.23
CA ALA A 51 -7.16 -3.71 0.29
C ALA A 51 -7.78 -3.73 -1.13
N LYS A 52 -8.68 -2.80 -1.47
CA LYS A 52 -9.24 -2.67 -2.82
C LYS A 52 -8.44 -1.68 -3.64
N SER A 53 -8.24 -1.95 -4.93
CA SER A 53 -7.45 -1.07 -5.82
C SER A 53 -8.07 0.32 -6.03
N THR A 54 -9.39 0.43 -5.91
CA THR A 54 -10.15 1.68 -5.97
C THR A 54 -10.54 2.21 -4.59
N GLY A 55 -10.05 1.56 -3.53
CA GLY A 55 -10.36 1.93 -2.15
C GLY A 55 -9.65 3.21 -1.69
N PRO A 56 -10.05 3.75 -0.53
CA PRO A 56 -9.44 4.95 0.01
C PRO A 56 -7.95 4.70 0.33
N ALA A 57 -7.09 5.64 -0.08
CA ALA A 57 -5.64 5.55 0.05
C ALA A 57 -5.04 6.74 0.82
N THR A 58 -5.87 7.49 1.55
CA THR A 58 -5.47 8.65 2.34
C THR A 58 -6.17 8.64 3.68
N PHE A 59 -5.44 9.00 4.73
CA PHE A 59 -5.99 9.13 6.09
C PHE A 59 -5.34 10.32 6.79
N LYS A 60 -5.86 10.66 7.96
CA LYS A 60 -5.33 11.73 8.81
C LYS A 60 -5.17 11.25 10.24
N THR A 61 -4.26 11.90 10.95
CA THR A 61 -4.11 11.82 12.41
C THR A 61 -4.05 13.23 12.98
N SER A 62 -4.55 13.41 14.19
CA SER A 62 -4.66 14.70 14.87
C SER A 62 -3.68 14.76 16.04
N CYS A 63 -3.12 15.94 16.30
CA CYS A 63 -2.36 16.19 17.53
C CYS A 63 -3.33 16.31 18.72
N LEU A 64 -3.11 15.49 19.74
CA LEU A 64 -3.93 15.40 20.96
C LEU A 64 -3.39 16.29 22.07
N ASP A 65 -4.20 16.50 23.10
CA ASP A 65 -3.88 17.35 24.27
C ASP A 65 -2.73 16.80 25.13
N ASN A 66 -2.40 15.52 24.97
CA ASN A 66 -1.26 14.89 25.63
C ASN A 66 0.05 15.00 24.82
N GLY A 67 0.05 15.71 23.69
CA GLY A 67 1.23 15.89 22.84
C GLY A 67 1.55 14.68 21.95
N THR A 68 0.63 13.71 21.83
CA THR A 68 0.77 12.57 20.93
C THR A 68 -0.17 12.70 19.73
N PHE A 69 0.12 11.96 18.66
CA PHE A 69 -0.79 11.84 17.52
C PHE A 69 -1.84 10.77 17.77
N SER A 70 -3.07 11.00 17.30
CA SER A 70 -4.16 10.04 17.40
C SER A 70 -3.82 8.73 16.68
N GLN A 71 -4.46 7.63 17.10
CA GLN A 71 -4.33 6.35 16.42
C GLN A 71 -4.63 6.50 14.93
N SER A 72 -3.87 5.78 14.09
CA SER A 72 -4.01 5.82 12.65
C SER A 72 -4.10 4.42 12.06
N PRO A 73 -4.83 4.23 10.94
CA PRO A 73 -4.92 2.93 10.29
C PRO A 73 -3.62 2.59 9.56
N SER A 74 -3.38 1.30 9.35
CA SER A 74 -2.31 0.82 8.46
C SER A 74 -2.86 0.59 7.06
N CYS A 75 -2.11 1.03 6.05
CA CYS A 75 -2.41 0.68 4.67
C CYS A 75 -2.02 -0.77 4.41
N VAL A 76 -2.91 -1.52 3.77
CA VAL A 76 -2.75 -2.94 3.46
C VAL A 76 -2.60 -3.14 1.95
N PRO A 77 -1.88 -4.17 1.50
CA PRO A 77 -1.63 -4.36 0.07
C PRO A 77 -2.92 -4.69 -0.68
N VAL A 78 -3.03 -4.17 -1.90
CA VAL A 78 -4.16 -4.43 -2.80
C VAL A 78 -4.26 -5.93 -3.11
N VAL A 79 -5.46 -6.48 -3.05
CA VAL A 79 -5.74 -7.89 -3.35
C VAL A 79 -6.11 -8.04 -4.83
N CYS A 80 -5.41 -8.92 -5.57
CA CYS A 80 -5.81 -9.30 -6.93
C CYS A 80 -6.82 -10.46 -6.96
N GLY A 81 -6.95 -11.18 -5.84
CA GLY A 81 -7.76 -12.39 -5.75
C GLY A 81 -7.01 -13.64 -6.21
N GLY A 82 -7.75 -14.69 -6.52
CA GLY A 82 -7.19 -15.96 -6.97
C GLY A 82 -6.44 -15.81 -8.30
N PRO A 83 -5.28 -16.46 -8.48
CA PRO A 83 -4.56 -16.46 -9.74
C PRO A 83 -5.44 -17.04 -10.86
N PRO A 84 -5.40 -16.45 -12.07
CA PRO A 84 -6.26 -16.88 -13.17
C PRO A 84 -5.90 -18.31 -13.60
N ASN A 85 -6.89 -19.04 -14.10
CA ASN A 85 -6.63 -20.31 -14.77
C ASN A 85 -6.10 -20.04 -16.18
N VAL A 86 -5.11 -20.81 -16.61
CA VAL A 86 -4.48 -20.69 -17.91
C VAL A 86 -4.59 -22.04 -18.60
N ASP A 87 -5.27 -22.05 -19.75
CA ASP A 87 -5.44 -23.26 -20.54
C ASP A 87 -4.10 -23.83 -20.97
N ASN A 88 -3.98 -25.15 -20.93
CA ASN A 88 -2.77 -25.88 -21.29
C ASN A 88 -1.53 -25.48 -20.48
N ALA A 89 -1.72 -24.94 -19.28
CA ALA A 89 -0.66 -24.71 -18.32
C ALA A 89 -1.05 -25.21 -16.92
N LYS A 90 -0.05 -25.59 -16.14
CA LYS A 90 -0.16 -25.92 -14.72
C LYS A 90 0.37 -24.75 -13.90
N MET A 91 -0.44 -24.31 -12.94
CA MET A 91 -0.04 -23.32 -11.96
C MET A 91 0.87 -23.96 -10.90
N GLU A 92 1.95 -23.28 -10.53
CA GLU A 92 2.90 -23.76 -9.54
C GLU A 92 2.78 -23.02 -8.20
N GLY A 93 2.62 -23.78 -7.12
CA GLY A 93 2.88 -23.34 -5.75
C GLY A 93 1.89 -22.37 -5.09
N LYS A 94 0.97 -21.72 -5.83
CA LYS A 94 0.02 -20.75 -5.23
C LYS A 94 -1.42 -21.01 -5.65
N THR A 95 -2.23 -21.52 -4.72
CA THR A 95 -3.69 -21.70 -4.91
C THR A 95 -4.53 -20.68 -4.14
N ARG A 96 -3.89 -19.79 -3.36
CA ARG A 96 -4.56 -18.73 -2.59
C ARG A 96 -4.65 -17.42 -3.36
N SER A 97 -5.43 -16.47 -2.86
CA SER A 97 -5.44 -15.10 -3.35
C SER A 97 -4.05 -14.45 -3.24
N LEU A 98 -3.65 -13.71 -4.28
CA LEU A 98 -2.41 -12.93 -4.29
C LEU A 98 -2.67 -11.46 -3.95
N VAL A 99 -1.70 -10.86 -3.28
CA VAL A 99 -1.67 -9.43 -2.97
C VAL A 99 -0.58 -8.71 -3.75
N TYR A 100 -0.62 -7.38 -3.75
CA TYR A 100 0.28 -6.53 -4.52
C TYR A 100 1.74 -6.97 -4.41
N SER A 101 2.38 -7.05 -5.57
CA SER A 101 3.77 -7.49 -5.76
C SER A 101 4.05 -8.98 -5.59
N GLU A 102 3.08 -9.81 -5.21
CA GLU A 102 3.22 -11.25 -5.28
C GLU A 102 3.17 -11.76 -6.73
N VAL A 103 3.85 -12.87 -6.99
CA VAL A 103 3.97 -13.51 -8.30
C VAL A 103 3.43 -14.93 -8.27
N VAL A 104 2.71 -15.35 -9.31
CA VAL A 104 2.33 -16.74 -9.59
C VAL A 104 3.06 -17.24 -10.83
N LYS A 105 3.50 -18.50 -10.82
CA LYS A 105 4.21 -19.13 -11.94
C LYS A 105 3.31 -20.14 -12.64
N TYR A 106 3.44 -20.22 -13.95
CA TYR A 106 2.74 -21.17 -14.80
C TYR A 106 3.74 -21.93 -15.65
N LYS A 107 3.49 -23.23 -15.80
CA LYS A 107 4.25 -24.13 -16.64
C LYS A 107 3.35 -24.72 -17.71
N CYS A 108 3.67 -24.49 -18.97
CA CYS A 108 2.96 -25.08 -20.10
C CYS A 108 2.98 -26.62 -19.98
N LEU A 109 1.85 -27.24 -20.35
CA LEU A 109 1.76 -28.69 -20.46
C LEU A 109 2.68 -29.19 -21.58
N LYS A 110 2.99 -30.48 -21.55
CA LYS A 110 3.84 -31.12 -22.57
C LYS A 110 3.27 -30.86 -23.97
N GLY A 111 4.11 -30.33 -24.87
CA GLY A 111 3.73 -29.97 -26.24
C GLY A 111 3.28 -28.52 -26.43
N TYR A 112 3.15 -27.75 -25.35
CA TYR A 112 2.76 -26.34 -25.38
C TYR A 112 3.94 -25.43 -25.02
N THR A 113 3.95 -24.23 -25.58
CA THR A 113 4.91 -23.16 -25.32
C THR A 113 4.19 -21.83 -25.32
N VAL A 114 4.80 -20.79 -24.73
CA VAL A 114 4.21 -19.44 -24.64
C VAL A 114 3.92 -18.84 -26.02
N THR A 115 4.72 -19.18 -27.05
CA THR A 115 4.58 -18.63 -28.40
C THR A 115 4.14 -19.63 -29.46
N GLY A 116 3.89 -20.89 -29.08
CA GLY A 116 3.51 -21.97 -30.00
C GLY A 116 4.65 -22.49 -30.90
N LYS A 117 5.89 -22.03 -30.71
CA LYS A 117 7.05 -22.47 -31.51
C LYS A 117 7.82 -23.58 -30.81
N ALA A 118 8.29 -24.57 -31.57
CA ALA A 118 9.14 -25.63 -31.05
C ALA A 118 10.41 -25.04 -30.40
N GLY A 119 10.72 -25.46 -29.17
CA GLY A 119 11.86 -24.97 -28.40
C GLY A 119 11.67 -23.58 -27.75
N ALA A 120 10.48 -22.97 -27.86
CA ALA A 120 10.19 -21.72 -27.17
C ALA A 120 9.98 -21.93 -25.66
N ILE A 121 9.89 -20.80 -24.93
CA ILE A 121 9.70 -20.74 -23.49
C ILE A 121 8.41 -21.51 -23.12
N ALA A 122 8.50 -22.39 -22.12
CA ALA A 122 7.38 -23.23 -21.64
C ALA A 122 6.95 -22.86 -20.22
N GLU A 123 7.40 -21.74 -19.68
CA GLU A 123 7.09 -21.25 -18.34
C GLU A 123 6.96 -19.73 -18.38
N PHE A 124 6.04 -19.17 -17.59
CA PHE A 124 5.89 -17.72 -17.46
C PHE A 124 5.35 -17.35 -16.08
N GLU A 125 5.45 -16.07 -15.73
CA GLU A 125 5.02 -15.55 -14.45
C GLU A 125 4.03 -14.40 -14.61
N GLN A 126 3.09 -14.29 -13.67
CA GLN A 126 2.21 -13.13 -13.56
C GLN A 126 2.30 -12.50 -12.18
N LYS A 127 2.38 -11.18 -12.15
CA LYS A 127 2.51 -10.38 -10.93
C LYS A 127 1.21 -9.68 -10.59
N CYS A 128 0.81 -9.67 -9.32
CA CYS A 128 -0.31 -8.86 -8.85
C CYS A 128 0.06 -7.37 -8.86
N LEU A 129 -0.68 -6.59 -9.63
CA LEU A 129 -0.46 -5.16 -9.84
C LEU A 129 -1.25 -4.31 -8.84
N ALA A 130 -0.87 -3.04 -8.71
CA ALA A 130 -1.54 -2.07 -7.84
C ALA A 130 -2.99 -1.80 -8.27
N THR A 131 -3.35 -2.16 -9.50
CA THR A 131 -4.71 -2.10 -10.06
C THR A 131 -5.62 -3.20 -9.54
N GLY A 132 -5.10 -4.17 -8.78
CA GLY A 132 -5.86 -5.36 -8.35
C GLY A 132 -6.04 -6.38 -9.47
N THR A 133 -5.21 -6.32 -10.51
CA THR A 133 -5.20 -7.26 -11.63
C THR A 133 -3.82 -7.90 -11.78
N PHE A 134 -3.78 -9.06 -12.43
CA PHE A 134 -2.51 -9.70 -12.76
C PHE A 134 -1.87 -9.04 -13.98
N SER A 135 -0.54 -9.02 -14.02
CA SER A 135 0.22 -8.53 -15.17
C SER A 135 -0.10 -9.36 -16.42
N PRO A 136 -0.03 -8.75 -17.61
CA PRO A 136 0.00 -9.53 -18.84
C PRO A 136 1.10 -10.61 -18.75
N PRO A 137 0.90 -11.80 -19.33
CA PRO A 137 1.98 -12.76 -19.50
C PRO A 137 3.12 -12.04 -20.25
N GLN A 138 4.32 -12.00 -19.66
CA GLN A 138 5.48 -11.44 -20.35
C GLN A 138 5.87 -12.41 -21.47
N GLN A 139 5.82 -11.91 -22.71
CA GLN A 139 6.16 -12.62 -23.94
C GLN A 139 7.64 -12.49 -24.27
#